data_AF-A0A4Q2JML2-F1
#
_entry.id   AF-A0A4Q2JML2-F1
#
_cell.length_a   1.000
_cell.length_b   1.000
_cell.length_c   1.000
_cell.angle_alpha   90.00
_cell.angle_beta   90.00
_cell.angle_gamma   90.00
#
_symmetry.space_group_name_H-M   'P 1'
#
loop_
_entity.id
_entity.type
_entity.pdbx_description
1 polymer ?
#
loop_
_entity_poly.entity_id
_entity_poly.type
_entity_poly.pdbx_seq_one_letter_code
_entity_poly.pdbx_strand_id
1 'polypeptide(L)'
;MTDDRNPQNAPSEPTGASPQSSTTAGAPAKPAGASRAMLLWVGVAVVLLSFVASFLGATLARSSDADEAAATPPPTTAEVDEAAYEEALAEILPAGSAVRAGSGVPESGKGYEGDVYIDIATADVYLFSDGEWSLVGNIRTSAAEHLTGATGATGATGETGAAGKPGATGAPGASGAPGQPGTQVVLGVGEPAPETCTTDGDVFIDTETVTFYECQGGAWVLSGATDEVAPAPEG
;
A
#
# COMPACT_ATOMS: atom_id res chain seq x y z
N MET A 1 21.93 -90.80 16.20
CA MET A 1 21.50 -91.03 17.59
C MET A 1 21.89 -89.81 18.40
N THR A 2 20.90 -89.16 18.99
CA THR A 2 21.03 -88.10 19.99
C THR A 2 21.65 -88.69 21.27
N ASP A 3 22.43 -87.89 22.00
CA ASP A 3 22.35 -87.71 23.47
C ASP A 3 23.48 -86.72 23.85
N ASP A 4 23.28 -85.50 24.37
CA ASP A 4 22.53 -84.94 25.52
C ASP A 4 23.42 -84.73 26.76
N ARG A 5 23.18 -83.56 27.40
CA ARG A 5 23.54 -83.12 28.77
C ARG A 5 24.80 -82.28 29.10
N ASN A 6 24.47 -81.07 29.56
CA ASN A 6 25.08 -80.08 30.48
C ASN A 6 25.48 -80.69 31.86
N PRO A 7 26.37 -80.10 32.72
CA PRO A 7 26.01 -78.96 33.62
C PRO A 7 27.12 -77.97 34.10
N GLN A 8 26.72 -76.70 34.29
CA GLN A 8 26.81 -75.80 35.48
C GLN A 8 28.07 -75.76 36.39
N ASN A 9 28.55 -74.56 36.81
CA ASN A 9 28.16 -73.82 38.05
C ASN A 9 29.11 -72.63 38.42
N ALA A 10 28.59 -71.71 39.24
CA ALA A 10 29.08 -70.36 39.59
C ALA A 10 29.90 -70.30 40.94
N PRO A 11 29.93 -69.21 41.76
CA PRO A 11 30.56 -67.87 41.66
C PRO A 11 31.36 -67.46 42.96
N SER A 12 31.92 -66.22 43.09
CA SER A 12 31.92 -65.33 44.30
C SER A 12 32.91 -64.12 44.22
N GLU A 13 32.55 -63.01 44.89
CA GLU A 13 33.04 -61.61 44.89
C GLU A 13 34.49 -61.32 45.40
N PRO A 14 35.04 -60.09 45.23
CA PRO A 14 36.27 -59.65 45.89
C PRO A 14 36.09 -58.49 46.90
N THR A 15 36.95 -58.47 47.92
CA THR A 15 37.21 -57.34 48.84
C THR A 15 38.69 -56.95 48.78
N GLY A 16 38.99 -55.65 48.76
CA GLY A 16 40.13 -55.10 49.52
C GLY A 16 41.40 -54.66 48.78
N ALA A 17 41.66 -53.34 48.89
CA ALA A 17 42.93 -52.67 49.21
C ALA A 17 44.09 -52.57 48.18
N SER A 18 44.42 -51.31 47.84
CA SER A 18 45.75 -50.73 47.50
C SER A 18 46.85 -51.16 48.51
N PRO A 19 48.19 -51.09 48.24
CA PRO A 19 48.89 -49.98 47.56
C PRO A 19 50.18 -50.29 46.76
N GLN A 20 50.67 -49.22 46.10
CA GLN A 20 52.07 -48.85 45.76
C GLN A 20 53.11 -49.93 45.41
N SER A 21 53.84 -49.75 44.30
CA SER A 21 55.30 -49.47 44.28
C SER A 21 55.88 -49.51 42.86
N SER A 22 56.99 -48.80 42.72
CA SER A 22 57.70 -48.36 41.52
C SER A 22 58.60 -49.39 40.82
N THR A 23 58.83 -49.10 39.52
CA THR A 23 60.04 -49.35 38.70
C THR A 23 60.44 -50.77 38.30
N THR A 24 60.50 -51.01 36.99
CA THR A 24 61.60 -51.71 36.30
C THR A 24 61.61 -51.27 34.83
N ALA A 25 62.78 -50.88 34.32
CA ALA A 25 63.04 -50.67 32.90
C ALA A 25 63.76 -51.91 32.33
N GLY A 26 63.24 -52.48 31.24
CA GLY A 26 63.84 -53.59 30.50
C GLY A 26 63.56 -53.48 28.99
N ALA A 27 64.66 -53.51 28.22
CA ALA A 27 64.85 -53.74 26.76
C ALA A 27 64.06 -52.91 25.71
N PRO A 28 64.71 -52.48 24.60
CA PRO A 28 64.00 -51.85 23.48
C PRO A 28 63.29 -52.91 22.63
N ALA A 29 61.96 -52.95 22.68
CA ALA A 29 61.13 -53.73 21.76
C ALA A 29 61.00 -52.98 20.42
N LYS A 30 61.27 -53.72 19.33
CA LYS A 30 61.05 -53.35 17.92
C LYS A 30 59.64 -52.74 17.74
N PRO A 31 59.45 -51.53 17.16
CA PRO A 31 58.10 -51.04 16.98
C PRO A 31 57.38 -51.87 15.91
N ALA A 32 56.37 -52.62 16.35
CA ALA A 32 55.43 -53.34 15.52
C ALA A 32 54.67 -52.35 14.62
N GLY A 33 54.55 -52.66 13.33
CA GLY A 33 53.69 -51.90 12.43
C GLY A 33 52.24 -51.93 12.93
N ALA A 34 51.56 -50.78 12.93
CA ALA A 34 50.21 -50.65 13.48
C ALA A 34 49.24 -51.63 12.80
N SER A 35 48.54 -52.45 13.60
CA SER A 35 47.52 -53.35 13.08
C SER A 35 46.30 -52.56 12.60
N ARG A 36 45.54 -53.09 11.62
CA ARG A 36 44.31 -52.44 11.13
C ARG A 36 43.32 -52.13 12.25
N ALA A 37 43.22 -52.97 13.28
CA ALA A 37 42.37 -52.74 14.44
C ALA A 37 42.87 -51.55 15.30
N MET A 38 44.19 -51.38 15.43
CA MET A 38 44.77 -50.23 16.11
C MET A 38 44.55 -48.94 15.32
N LEU A 39 44.64 -48.97 13.99
CA LEU A 39 44.35 -47.81 13.14
C LEU A 39 42.87 -47.40 13.21
N LEU A 40 41.95 -48.35 13.31
CA LEU A 40 40.52 -48.05 13.50
C LEU A 40 40.26 -47.42 14.87
N TRP A 41 40.87 -47.95 15.94
CA TRP A 41 40.75 -47.37 17.28
C TRP A 41 41.39 -45.98 17.39
N VAL A 42 42.56 -45.78 16.76
CA VAL A 42 43.19 -44.46 16.65
C VAL A 42 42.30 -43.51 15.84
N GLY A 43 41.69 -43.97 14.74
CA GLY A 43 40.74 -43.17 13.96
C GLY A 43 39.53 -42.73 14.78
N VAL A 44 38.92 -43.63 15.54
CA VAL A 44 37.79 -43.31 16.44
C VAL A 44 38.23 -42.34 17.53
N ALA A 45 39.41 -42.54 18.13
CA ALA A 45 39.95 -41.63 19.14
C ALA A 45 40.22 -40.23 18.57
N VAL A 46 40.73 -40.13 17.34
CA VAL A 46 40.96 -38.85 16.65
C VAL A 46 39.64 -38.14 16.35
N VAL A 47 38.60 -38.86 15.91
CA VAL A 47 37.27 -38.27 15.67
C VAL A 47 36.65 -37.77 16.98
N LEU A 48 36.72 -38.56 18.06
CA LEU A 48 36.22 -38.12 19.37
C LEU A 48 37.00 -36.92 19.90
N LEU A 49 38.33 -36.93 19.78
CA LEU A 49 39.18 -35.82 20.20
C LEU A 49 38.92 -34.56 19.36
N SER A 50 38.61 -34.70 18.06
CA SER A 50 38.20 -33.58 17.20
C SER A 50 36.85 -33.01 17.63
N PHE A 51 35.90 -33.86 18.01
CA PHE A 51 34.59 -33.42 18.50
C PHE A 51 34.71 -32.69 19.85
N VAL A 52 35.50 -33.22 20.77
CA VAL A 52 35.81 -32.58 22.06
C VAL A 52 36.56 -31.26 21.84
N ALA A 53 37.54 -31.22 20.94
CA ALA A 53 38.26 -29.99 20.60
C ALA A 53 37.35 -28.93 19.96
N SER A 54 36.38 -29.33 19.13
CA SER A 54 35.38 -28.40 18.56
C SER A 54 34.43 -27.84 19.61
N PHE A 55 34.05 -28.66 20.60
CA PHE A 55 33.23 -28.22 21.72
C PHE A 55 34.00 -27.27 22.66
N LEU A 56 35.25 -27.59 22.98
CA LEU A 56 36.13 -26.69 23.75
C LEU A 56 36.40 -25.39 22.99
N GLY A 57 36.63 -25.46 21.67
CA GLY A 57 36.80 -24.28 20.81
C GLY A 57 35.59 -23.35 20.83
N ALA A 58 34.36 -23.91 20.81
CA ALA A 58 33.13 -23.12 20.91
C ALA A 58 32.93 -22.48 22.30
N THR A 59 33.45 -23.09 23.37
CA THR A 59 33.35 -22.53 24.73
C THR A 59 34.44 -21.50 25.08
N LEU A 60 35.67 -21.66 24.55
CA LEU A 60 36.76 -20.70 24.73
C LEU A 60 36.68 -19.50 23.78
N ALA A 61 36.09 -19.66 22.58
CA ALA A 61 35.82 -18.54 21.67
C ALA A 61 34.75 -17.57 22.21
N ARG A 62 34.08 -17.89 23.32
CA ARG A 62 33.08 -17.01 23.96
C ARG A 62 33.65 -16.11 25.06
N SER A 63 34.97 -16.11 25.29
CA SER A 63 35.57 -15.36 26.41
C SER A 63 36.74 -14.44 26.06
N SER A 64 36.96 -14.03 24.80
CA SER A 64 38.04 -13.07 24.50
C SER A 64 37.80 -12.10 23.34
N ASP A 65 36.54 -11.76 23.07
CA ASP A 65 36.15 -10.47 22.47
C ASP A 65 34.88 -10.05 23.24
N ALA A 66 34.78 -9.06 24.15
CA ALA A 66 35.67 -8.02 24.66
C ALA A 66 36.48 -7.24 23.62
N ASP A 67 36.05 -7.32 22.36
CA ASP A 67 36.14 -6.16 21.50
C ASP A 67 34.78 -5.48 21.57
N GLU A 68 34.85 -4.18 21.55
CA GLU A 68 33.79 -3.22 21.76
C GLU A 68 32.72 -3.45 20.69
N ALA A 69 31.75 -4.33 20.98
CA ALA A 69 30.43 -4.17 20.42
C ALA A 69 29.93 -2.84 20.99
N ALA A 70 30.28 -1.75 20.30
CA ALA A 70 29.62 -0.47 20.43
C ALA A 70 28.16 -0.82 20.58
N ALA A 71 27.63 -0.58 21.79
CA ALA A 71 26.26 -0.91 22.12
C ALA A 71 25.45 -0.39 20.95
N THR A 72 24.85 -1.30 20.16
CA THR A 72 23.78 -0.86 19.29
C THR A 72 22.85 -0.20 20.28
N PRO A 73 22.60 1.13 20.18
CA PRO A 73 21.70 1.77 21.11
C PRO A 73 20.46 0.87 21.13
N PRO A 74 19.85 0.61 22.31
CA PRO A 74 18.52 -0.02 22.31
C PRO A 74 17.73 0.73 21.23
N PRO A 75 16.94 0.06 20.36
CA PRO A 75 16.17 0.79 19.36
C PRO A 75 15.55 1.93 20.14
N THR A 76 15.99 3.15 19.86
CA THR A 76 15.39 4.32 20.46
C THR A 76 14.01 4.15 19.89
N THR A 77 13.09 3.66 20.72
CA THR A 77 11.72 4.10 20.63
C THR A 77 11.91 5.58 20.62
N ALA A 78 11.95 6.16 19.41
CA ALA A 78 11.41 7.47 19.22
C ALA A 78 10.10 7.33 19.96
N GLU A 79 10.06 7.87 21.18
CA GLU A 79 8.81 8.38 21.66
C GLU A 79 8.43 9.29 20.51
N VAL A 80 7.61 8.74 19.63
CA VAL A 80 6.85 9.51 18.68
C VAL A 80 6.09 10.36 19.67
N ASP A 81 6.64 11.55 19.92
CA ASP A 81 5.98 12.54 20.72
C ASP A 81 4.64 12.68 20.03
N GLU A 82 3.63 12.07 20.61
CA GLU A 82 2.34 11.90 19.96
C GLU A 82 1.78 13.28 19.65
N ALA A 83 2.14 14.29 20.45
CA ALA A 83 1.83 15.69 20.17
C ALA A 83 2.64 16.25 18.98
N ALA A 84 3.93 15.96 18.85
CA ALA A 84 4.72 16.39 17.68
C ALA A 84 4.32 15.65 16.39
N TYR A 85 3.87 14.40 16.51
CA TYR A 85 3.33 13.63 15.39
C TYR A 85 1.91 14.09 15.04
N GLU A 86 1.07 14.45 16.01
CA GLU A 86 -0.22 15.11 15.77
C GLU A 86 -0.06 16.51 15.18
N GLU A 87 0.94 17.29 15.61
CA GLU A 87 1.27 18.60 15.04
C GLU A 87 1.83 18.48 13.62
N ALA A 88 2.73 17.51 13.38
CA ALA A 88 3.22 17.20 12.05
C ALA A 88 2.14 16.61 11.14
N LEU A 89 1.20 15.81 11.67
CA LEU A 89 0.03 15.36 10.93
C LEU A 89 -0.93 16.51 10.67
N ALA A 90 -1.11 17.47 11.56
CA ALA A 90 -1.91 18.68 11.30
C ALA A 90 -1.25 19.61 10.27
N GLU A 91 0.09 19.60 10.16
CA GLU A 91 0.85 20.36 9.16
C GLU A 91 0.88 19.65 7.78
N ILE A 92 0.96 18.32 7.76
CA ILE A 92 1.01 17.49 6.53
C ILE A 92 -0.39 17.15 6.00
N LEU A 93 -1.36 17.01 6.91
CA LEU A 93 -2.78 16.76 6.68
C LEU A 93 -3.57 17.79 7.52
N PRO A 94 -3.65 19.08 7.10
CA PRO A 94 -4.61 19.99 7.73
C PRO A 94 -5.95 19.24 7.78
N ALA A 95 -6.59 19.16 8.97
CA ALA A 95 -7.76 18.33 9.25
C ALA A 95 -8.61 18.14 7.98
N GLY A 96 -8.52 16.96 7.37
CA GLY A 96 -8.76 16.79 5.93
C GLY A 96 -10.03 17.51 5.48
N SER A 97 -9.88 18.48 4.57
CA SER A 97 -11.01 19.21 4.02
C SER A 97 -11.98 18.22 3.37
N ALA A 98 -13.17 18.12 3.93
CA ALA A 98 -14.22 17.27 3.41
C ALA A 98 -15.12 18.08 2.46
N VAL A 99 -15.51 17.45 1.35
CA VAL A 99 -16.64 17.94 0.57
C VAL A 99 -17.90 17.26 1.08
N ARG A 100 -18.87 18.05 1.51
CA ARG A 100 -20.14 17.62 2.07
C ARG A 100 -21.28 18.11 1.17
N ALA A 101 -22.36 17.36 1.13
CA ALA A 101 -23.57 17.75 0.41
C ALA A 101 -24.80 17.55 1.31
N GLY A 102 -25.73 18.49 1.25
CA GLY A 102 -26.97 18.46 2.02
C GLY A 102 -27.98 19.44 1.46
N SER A 103 -29.16 19.52 2.08
CA SER A 103 -30.21 20.46 1.67
C SER A 103 -30.30 21.60 2.67
N GLY A 104 -30.28 22.84 2.18
CA GLY A 104 -30.30 24.04 3.00
C GLY A 104 -28.92 24.48 3.48
N VAL A 105 -28.88 25.65 4.12
CA VAL A 105 -27.67 26.27 4.68
C VAL A 105 -27.03 25.32 5.71
N PRO A 106 -25.69 25.15 5.69
CA PRO A 106 -25.01 24.26 6.62
C PRO A 106 -25.15 24.72 8.09
N GLU A 107 -25.22 23.75 9.01
CA GLU A 107 -25.33 24.03 10.44
C GLU A 107 -24.02 24.64 10.98
N SER A 108 -24.14 25.73 11.75
CA SER A 108 -23.01 26.44 12.35
C SER A 108 -22.18 25.52 13.26
N GLY A 109 -20.86 25.62 13.18
CA GLY A 109 -19.93 24.87 14.02
C GLY A 109 -19.83 23.37 13.72
N LYS A 110 -20.36 22.90 12.57
CA LYS A 110 -20.29 21.49 12.12
C LYS A 110 -19.29 21.22 10.99
N GLY A 111 -18.40 22.18 10.71
CA GLY A 111 -17.33 22.04 9.71
C GLY A 111 -15.94 21.99 10.36
N TYR A 112 -14.97 21.54 9.58
CA TYR A 112 -13.54 21.69 9.85
C TYR A 112 -12.93 22.70 8.87
N GLU A 113 -11.82 23.34 9.25
CA GLU A 113 -11.16 24.35 8.41
C GLU A 113 -10.88 23.80 7.00
N GLY A 114 -11.35 24.52 5.99
CA GLY A 114 -11.24 24.12 4.59
C GLY A 114 -12.35 23.18 4.08
N ASP A 115 -13.31 22.77 4.92
CA ASP A 115 -14.46 21.98 4.45
C ASP A 115 -15.27 22.77 3.41
N VAL A 116 -15.76 22.06 2.40
CA VAL A 116 -16.67 22.61 1.40
C VAL A 116 -18.04 21.95 1.59
N TYR A 117 -19.10 22.73 1.64
CA TYR A 117 -20.47 22.23 1.68
C TYR A 117 -21.24 22.70 0.46
N ILE A 118 -21.94 21.79 -0.20
CA ILE A 118 -22.79 22.07 -1.35
C ILE A 118 -24.25 21.89 -0.92
N ASP A 119 -25.03 22.97 -0.98
CA ASP A 119 -26.48 22.90 -0.87
C ASP A 119 -27.05 22.36 -2.18
N ILE A 120 -27.53 21.12 -2.18
CA ILE A 120 -28.03 20.45 -3.39
C ILE A 120 -29.36 21.05 -3.90
N ALA A 121 -30.11 21.75 -3.04
CA ALA A 121 -31.37 22.36 -3.44
C ALA A 121 -31.13 23.66 -4.24
N THR A 122 -30.26 24.53 -3.73
CA THR A 122 -29.97 25.83 -4.35
C THR A 122 -28.75 25.80 -5.27
N ALA A 123 -27.88 24.80 -5.12
CA ALA A 123 -26.53 24.71 -5.68
C ALA A 123 -25.53 25.74 -5.10
N ASP A 124 -25.83 26.29 -3.93
CA ASP A 124 -24.91 27.17 -3.20
C ASP A 124 -23.72 26.37 -2.66
N VAL A 125 -22.54 26.96 -2.71
CA VAL A 125 -21.29 26.39 -2.21
C VAL A 125 -20.82 27.23 -1.03
N TYR A 126 -20.54 26.57 0.08
CA TYR A 126 -20.04 27.17 1.31
C TYR A 126 -18.64 26.64 1.60
N LEU A 127 -17.77 27.50 2.11
CA LEU A 127 -16.46 27.16 2.65
C LEU A 127 -16.48 27.35 4.16
N PHE A 128 -16.00 26.37 4.91
CA PHE A 128 -15.79 26.53 6.33
C PHE A 128 -14.40 27.11 6.58
N SER A 129 -14.37 28.31 7.16
CA SER A 129 -13.13 29.01 7.52
C SER A 129 -13.35 29.81 8.79
N ASP A 130 -12.33 29.92 9.64
CA ASP A 130 -12.38 30.70 10.88
C ASP A 130 -13.54 30.27 11.81
N GLY A 131 -13.92 28.99 11.77
CA GLY A 131 -15.00 28.43 12.58
C GLY A 131 -16.41 28.71 12.07
N GLU A 132 -16.57 29.33 10.89
CA GLU A 132 -17.87 29.68 10.32
C GLU A 132 -18.01 29.21 8.86
N TRP A 133 -19.25 28.91 8.46
CA TRP A 133 -19.58 28.66 7.06
C TRP A 133 -19.82 29.98 6.33
N SER A 134 -19.05 30.22 5.27
CA SER A 134 -19.21 31.36 4.38
C SER A 134 -19.72 30.92 3.02
N LEU A 135 -20.76 31.57 2.49
CA LEU A 135 -21.22 31.35 1.11
C LEU A 135 -20.15 31.88 0.14
N VAL A 136 -19.56 31.00 -0.67
CA VAL A 136 -18.49 31.34 -1.61
C VAL A 136 -18.94 31.37 -3.07
N GLY A 137 -20.10 30.80 -3.39
CA GLY A 137 -20.64 30.86 -4.74
C GLY A 137 -21.87 30.01 -4.94
N ASN A 138 -22.30 29.90 -6.19
CA ASN A 138 -23.40 29.04 -6.61
C ASN A 138 -23.04 28.37 -7.95
N ILE A 139 -23.07 27.04 -7.99
CA ILE A 139 -22.63 26.26 -9.15
C ILE A 139 -23.51 26.54 -10.38
N ARG A 140 -24.82 26.74 -10.20
CA ARG A 140 -25.74 27.04 -11.31
C ARG A 140 -25.48 28.41 -11.90
N THR A 141 -25.21 29.42 -11.06
CA THR A 141 -24.86 30.77 -11.54
C THR A 141 -23.55 30.75 -12.31
N SER A 142 -22.51 30.12 -11.76
CA SER A 142 -21.22 29.99 -12.45
C SER A 142 -21.35 29.19 -13.77
N ALA A 143 -22.16 28.14 -13.79
CA ALA A 143 -22.46 27.43 -15.02
C ALA A 143 -23.17 28.35 -16.04
N ALA A 144 -24.19 29.11 -15.64
CA ALA A 144 -24.93 30.01 -16.52
C ALA A 144 -24.04 31.11 -17.15
N GLU A 145 -23.09 31.66 -16.40
CA GLU A 145 -22.12 32.63 -16.93
C GLU A 145 -21.23 32.02 -18.02
N HIS A 146 -21.00 30.71 -17.97
CA HIS A 146 -20.16 29.97 -18.92
C HIS A 146 -20.94 29.14 -19.95
N LEU A 147 -22.27 29.10 -19.88
CA LEU A 147 -23.14 28.45 -20.87
C LEU A 147 -23.31 29.26 -22.16
N THR A 148 -22.97 30.56 -22.14
CA THR A 148 -23.01 31.36 -23.37
C THR A 148 -21.75 31.08 -24.17
N GLY A 149 -21.83 30.14 -25.12
CA GLY A 149 -20.74 29.91 -26.06
C GLY A 149 -20.30 31.21 -26.73
N ALA A 150 -19.02 31.32 -27.07
CA ALA A 150 -18.43 32.52 -27.66
C ALA A 150 -19.33 33.06 -28.79
N THR A 151 -19.60 34.36 -28.79
CA THR A 151 -20.33 35.01 -29.90
C THR A 151 -19.61 34.65 -31.20
N GLY A 152 -20.30 34.01 -32.14
CA GLY A 152 -19.69 33.61 -33.40
C GLY A 152 -19.13 34.82 -34.16
N ALA A 153 -18.07 34.60 -34.92
CA ALA A 153 -17.36 35.66 -35.63
C ALA A 153 -18.30 36.52 -36.50
N THR A 154 -18.09 37.84 -36.48
CA THR A 154 -18.78 38.76 -37.40
C THR A 154 -18.58 38.30 -38.84
N GLY A 155 -19.68 38.18 -39.59
CA GLY A 155 -19.63 37.81 -41.01
C GLY A 155 -18.73 38.74 -41.83
N ALA A 156 -18.12 38.21 -42.90
CA ALA A 156 -17.22 38.97 -43.76
C ALA A 156 -17.89 40.23 -44.34
N THR A 157 -17.14 41.34 -44.36
CA THR A 157 -17.57 42.57 -45.04
C THR A 157 -17.81 42.26 -46.53
N GLY A 158 -18.98 42.66 -47.05
CA GLY A 158 -19.32 42.47 -48.47
C GLY A 158 -18.31 43.11 -49.42
N GLU A 159 -18.19 42.56 -50.62
CA GLU A 159 -17.25 43.05 -51.64
C GLU A 159 -17.47 44.54 -51.96
N THR A 160 -16.37 45.28 -52.08
CA THR A 160 -16.42 46.68 -52.53
C THR A 160 -16.85 46.71 -54.00
N GLY A 161 -17.99 47.35 -54.30
CA GLY A 161 -18.49 47.49 -55.66
C GLY A 161 -17.48 48.18 -56.59
N ALA A 162 -17.46 47.76 -57.87
CA ALA A 162 -16.60 48.34 -58.91
C ALA A 162 -16.77 49.86 -59.03
N ALA A 163 -15.69 50.58 -59.39
CA ALA A 163 -15.58 52.03 -59.36
C ALA A 163 -16.77 52.78 -60.00
N GLY A 164 -17.66 53.24 -59.12
CA GLY A 164 -18.77 54.17 -59.27
C GLY A 164 -19.01 54.82 -57.90
N LYS A 165 -19.93 55.79 -57.77
CA LYS A 165 -20.20 56.52 -56.49
C LYS A 165 -20.07 55.60 -55.25
N PRO A 166 -19.44 56.03 -54.14
CA PRO A 166 -19.20 55.18 -52.96
C PRO A 166 -20.47 54.40 -52.59
N GLY A 167 -20.40 53.07 -52.67
CA GLY A 167 -21.51 52.20 -52.28
C GLY A 167 -21.77 52.34 -50.77
N ALA A 168 -23.03 52.21 -50.37
CA ALA A 168 -23.38 52.20 -48.95
C ALA A 168 -22.64 51.09 -48.22
N THR A 169 -22.15 51.37 -47.00
CA THR A 169 -21.51 50.37 -46.13
C THR A 169 -22.42 49.15 -45.99
N GLY A 170 -21.89 47.96 -46.28
CA GLY A 170 -22.62 46.71 -46.14
C GLY A 170 -23.14 46.52 -44.71
N ALA A 171 -24.32 45.91 -44.57
CA ALA A 171 -24.88 45.61 -43.25
C ALA A 171 -23.94 44.68 -42.46
N PRO A 172 -23.83 44.84 -41.13
CA PRO A 172 -23.12 43.89 -40.29
C PRO A 172 -23.63 42.46 -40.50
N GLY A 173 -22.73 41.48 -40.51
CA GLY A 173 -23.10 40.07 -40.55
C GLY A 173 -23.95 39.67 -39.34
N ALA A 174 -24.78 38.63 -39.50
CA ALA A 174 -25.55 38.09 -38.39
C ALA A 174 -24.63 37.54 -37.29
N SER A 175 -25.02 37.70 -36.01
CA SER A 175 -24.36 37.04 -34.90
C SER A 175 -24.40 35.52 -35.08
N GLY A 176 -23.31 34.83 -34.73
CA GLY A 176 -23.30 33.37 -34.75
C GLY A 176 -24.27 32.76 -33.73
N ALA A 177 -24.62 31.48 -33.93
CA ALA A 177 -25.46 30.74 -33.00
C ALA A 177 -24.78 30.61 -31.62
N PRO A 178 -25.56 30.53 -30.52
CA PRO A 178 -25.03 30.16 -29.21
C PRO A 178 -24.24 28.84 -29.28
N GLY A 179 -23.21 28.70 -28.45
CA GLY A 179 -22.51 27.42 -28.32
C GLY A 179 -23.41 26.32 -27.76
N GLN A 180 -22.98 25.06 -27.93
CA GLN A 180 -23.69 23.94 -27.33
C GLN A 180 -23.59 23.96 -25.79
N PRO A 181 -24.62 23.50 -25.06
CA PRO A 181 -24.53 23.28 -23.63
C PRO A 181 -23.34 22.39 -23.26
N GLY A 182 -22.72 22.64 -22.11
CA GLY A 182 -21.67 21.77 -21.56
C GLY A 182 -22.24 20.47 -20.98
N THR A 183 -21.36 19.53 -20.65
CA THR A 183 -21.69 18.27 -19.96
C THR A 183 -22.08 18.53 -18.50
N GLN A 184 -22.97 17.71 -17.95
CA GLN A 184 -23.51 17.84 -16.60
C GLN A 184 -23.18 16.65 -15.70
N VAL A 185 -23.21 16.85 -14.38
CA VAL A 185 -23.16 15.78 -13.39
C VAL A 185 -24.51 15.71 -12.67
N VAL A 186 -25.15 14.55 -12.69
CA VAL A 186 -26.48 14.28 -12.12
C VAL A 186 -26.33 13.28 -10.97
N LEU A 187 -27.02 13.53 -9.85
CA LEU A 187 -27.05 12.62 -8.71
C LEU A 187 -28.38 11.88 -8.66
N GLY A 188 -28.37 10.61 -8.30
CA GLY A 188 -29.58 9.83 -8.08
C GLY A 188 -29.34 8.59 -7.23
N VAL A 189 -30.35 7.73 -7.19
CA VAL A 189 -30.35 6.46 -6.46
C VAL A 189 -30.70 5.36 -7.44
N GLY A 190 -29.89 4.30 -7.49
CA GLY A 190 -30.00 3.21 -8.45
C GLY A 190 -29.51 3.56 -9.86
N GLU A 191 -29.72 2.64 -10.79
CA GLU A 191 -29.32 2.79 -12.19
C GLU A 191 -30.13 3.92 -12.89
N PRO A 192 -29.49 4.81 -13.64
CA PRO A 192 -30.18 5.93 -14.28
C PRO A 192 -31.13 5.46 -15.39
N ALA A 193 -32.29 6.10 -15.50
CA ALA A 193 -33.25 5.81 -16.54
C ALA A 193 -32.66 6.13 -17.94
N PRO A 194 -32.74 5.23 -18.94
CA PRO A 194 -32.06 5.41 -20.23
C PRO A 194 -32.41 6.71 -20.95
N GLU A 195 -33.66 7.15 -20.84
CA GLU A 195 -34.17 8.38 -21.46
C GLU A 195 -33.56 9.68 -20.90
N THR A 196 -32.87 9.62 -19.75
CA THR A 196 -32.23 10.80 -19.16
C THR A 196 -30.84 11.06 -19.74
N CYS A 197 -30.27 10.11 -20.49
CA CYS A 197 -29.03 10.31 -21.24
C CYS A 197 -29.33 11.13 -22.50
N THR A 198 -29.15 12.45 -22.41
CA THR A 198 -29.47 13.39 -23.49
C THR A 198 -28.26 14.07 -24.10
N THR A 199 -27.18 14.23 -23.33
CA THR A 199 -25.94 14.86 -23.79
C THR A 199 -24.78 13.92 -23.52
N ASP A 200 -24.06 13.55 -24.59
CA ASP A 200 -22.87 12.72 -24.47
C ASP A 200 -21.82 13.40 -23.57
N GLY A 201 -21.27 12.62 -22.65
CA GLY A 201 -20.36 13.08 -21.60
C GLY A 201 -21.04 13.54 -20.31
N ASP A 202 -22.38 13.53 -20.24
CA ASP A 202 -23.06 13.68 -18.94
C ASP A 202 -22.67 12.52 -18.00
N VAL A 203 -22.49 12.81 -16.72
CA VAL A 203 -22.15 11.82 -15.69
C VAL A 203 -23.31 11.67 -14.72
N PHE A 204 -23.72 10.44 -14.45
CA PHE A 204 -24.66 10.13 -13.37
C PHE A 204 -23.94 9.42 -12.22
N ILE A 205 -24.22 9.83 -10.99
CA ILE A 205 -23.66 9.23 -9.77
C ILE A 205 -24.82 8.59 -9.00
N ASP A 206 -24.79 7.26 -8.89
CA ASP A 206 -25.65 6.54 -7.96
C ASP A 206 -25.07 6.68 -6.55
N THR A 207 -25.76 7.45 -5.73
CA THR A 207 -25.36 7.78 -4.36
C THR A 207 -25.60 6.66 -3.37
N GLU A 208 -26.37 5.62 -3.72
CA GLU A 208 -26.60 4.44 -2.87
C GLU A 208 -25.45 3.45 -2.99
N THR A 209 -25.01 3.18 -4.22
CA THR A 209 -23.96 2.20 -4.51
C THR A 209 -22.58 2.82 -4.76
N VAL A 210 -22.51 4.15 -4.85
CA VAL A 210 -21.31 4.92 -5.21
C VAL A 210 -20.77 4.48 -6.58
N THR A 211 -21.68 4.26 -7.53
CA THR A 211 -21.36 3.90 -8.91
C THR A 211 -21.54 5.09 -9.84
N PHE A 212 -20.75 5.11 -10.92
CA PHE A 212 -20.70 6.22 -11.88
C PHE A 212 -21.14 5.71 -13.24
N TYR A 213 -21.95 6.48 -13.96
CA TYR A 213 -22.36 6.18 -15.33
C TYR A 213 -22.03 7.39 -16.20
N GLU A 214 -21.60 7.15 -17.44
CA GLU A 214 -21.36 8.18 -18.44
C GLU A 214 -22.36 8.02 -19.59
N CYS A 215 -23.00 9.11 -20.00
CA CYS A 215 -23.90 9.14 -21.15
C CYS A 215 -23.06 9.08 -22.42
N GLN A 216 -23.23 8.02 -23.21
CA GLN A 216 -22.54 7.81 -24.49
C GLN A 216 -23.52 7.32 -25.55
N GLY A 217 -23.68 8.10 -26.62
CA GLY A 217 -24.58 7.78 -27.73
C GLY A 217 -26.04 7.67 -27.32
N GLY A 218 -26.48 8.40 -26.28
CA GLY A 218 -27.84 8.29 -25.75
C GLY A 218 -28.10 7.07 -24.85
N ALA A 219 -27.05 6.36 -24.40
CA ALA A 219 -27.15 5.31 -23.38
C ALA A 219 -26.20 5.59 -22.20
N TRP A 220 -26.64 5.26 -20.98
CA TRP A 220 -25.79 5.27 -19.80
C TRP A 220 -24.86 4.06 -19.80
N VAL A 221 -23.55 4.32 -19.70
CA VAL A 221 -22.50 3.30 -19.63
C VAL A 221 -21.90 3.34 -18.24
N LEU A 222 -21.92 2.21 -17.53
CA LEU A 222 -21.28 2.10 -16.22
C LEU A 222 -19.77 2.32 -16.34
N SER A 223 -19.24 3.30 -15.60
CA SER A 223 -17.82 3.62 -15.53
C SER A 223 -17.13 2.71 -14.52
N GLY A 224 -16.02 2.08 -14.93
CA GLY A 224 -15.22 1.22 -14.04
C GLY A 224 -15.56 -0.28 -14.05
N ALA A 225 -16.41 -0.75 -14.96
CA ALA A 225 -16.44 -2.18 -15.31
C ALA A 225 -15.13 -2.56 -16.00
N THR A 226 -14.08 -2.79 -15.21
CA THR A 226 -13.00 -3.64 -15.68
C THR A 226 -13.62 -4.99 -15.96
N ASP A 227 -13.53 -5.46 -17.21
CA ASP A 227 -13.85 -6.84 -17.56
C ASP A 227 -12.99 -7.74 -16.65
N GLU A 228 -13.53 -8.15 -15.50
CA GLU A 228 -12.91 -9.14 -14.65
C GLU A 228 -12.95 -10.45 -15.44
N VAL A 229 -11.86 -10.71 -16.17
CA VAL A 229 -11.64 -12.00 -16.81
C VAL A 229 -11.55 -13.01 -15.68
N ALA A 230 -12.65 -13.72 -15.44
CA ALA A 230 -12.73 -14.81 -14.48
C ALA A 230 -11.54 -15.75 -14.71
N PRO A 231 -10.71 -16.04 -13.68
CA PRO A 231 -9.61 -16.98 -13.86
C PRO A 231 -10.20 -18.34 -14.24
N ALA A 232 -9.71 -18.90 -15.35
CA ALA A 232 -10.11 -20.21 -15.82
C ALA A 232 -9.95 -21.24 -14.69
N PRO A 233 -10.90 -22.17 -14.50
CA PRO A 233 -10.77 -23.19 -13.47
C PRO A 233 -9.55 -24.04 -13.80
N GLU A 234 -8.56 -24.04 -12.90
CA GLU A 234 -7.42 -24.95 -13.01
C GLU A 234 -7.95 -26.39 -12.84
N GLY A 235 -7.71 -27.20 -13.86
CA GLY A 235 -8.07 -28.62 -13.92
C GLY A 235 -6.98 -29.54 -13.41
#